data_AF-C7IWV5-F1
#
_entry.id   AF-C7IWV5-F1
#
_cell.length_a   1.000
_cell.length_b   1.000
_cell.length_c   1.000
_cell.angle_alpha   90.00
_cell.angle_beta   90.00
_cell.angle_gamma   90.00
#
_symmetry.space_group_name_H-M   'P 1'
#
loop_
_entity.id
_entity.type
_entity.pdbx_description
1 polymer ?
#
loop_
_entity_poly.entity_id
_entity_poly.type
_entity_poly.pdbx_seq_one_letter_code
_entity_poly.pdbx_strand_id
1 'polypeptide(L)'
;MELGRLVTVVMAAAVSSALVMVARCDPQVPCYFIFGDSLVDNGNNNYIVSLARANYPPYGIDFAGGPSGRFTNGLTTVDVIGKTPTLCYLLLLLQRQLRVKCIVMQILAS
;
A
#
# COMPACT_ATOMS: atom_id res chain seq x y z
N MET A 1 -4.60 -39.39 -23.19
CA MET A 1 -4.72 -37.92 -23.11
C MET A 1 -4.72 -37.37 -21.67
N GLU A 2 -4.75 -38.20 -20.63
CA GLU A 2 -4.87 -37.70 -19.24
C GLU A 2 -3.52 -37.40 -18.58
N LEU A 3 -2.52 -38.27 -18.75
CA LEU A 3 -1.21 -38.10 -18.09
C LEU A 3 -0.45 -36.85 -18.59
N GLY A 4 -0.41 -36.62 -19.91
CA GLY A 4 0.28 -35.46 -20.48
C GLY A 4 -0.32 -34.13 -20.03
N ARG A 5 -1.66 -34.03 -19.97
CA ARG A 5 -2.35 -32.86 -19.42
C ARG A 5 -2.06 -32.67 -17.93
N LEU A 6 -2.12 -33.76 -17.15
CA LEU A 6 -1.81 -33.71 -15.72
C LEU A 6 -0.39 -33.19 -15.46
N VAL A 7 0.62 -33.68 -16.20
CA VAL A 7 2.00 -33.21 -16.08
C VAL A 7 2.11 -31.71 -16.42
N THR A 8 1.48 -31.26 -17.50
CA THR A 8 1.52 -29.82 -17.86
C THR A 8 0.89 -28.92 -16.79
N VAL A 9 -0.23 -29.35 -16.17
CA VAL A 9 -0.90 -28.59 -15.11
C VAL A 9 -0.04 -28.55 -13.84
N VAL A 10 0.57 -29.68 -13.46
CA VAL A 10 1.45 -29.75 -12.28
C VAL A 10 2.68 -28.86 -12.46
N MET A 11 3.33 -28.90 -13.62
CA MET A 11 4.48 -28.05 -13.90
C MET A 11 4.09 -26.56 -13.91
N ALA A 12 2.96 -26.20 -14.50
CA ALA A 12 2.46 -24.82 -14.48
C ALA A 12 2.14 -24.33 -13.06
N ALA A 13 1.54 -25.17 -12.21
CA ALA A 13 1.27 -24.86 -10.81
C ALA A 13 2.55 -24.74 -9.95
N ALA A 14 3.57 -25.56 -10.22
CA ALA A 14 4.87 -25.46 -9.56
C ALA A 14 5.59 -24.16 -9.94
N VAL A 15 5.58 -23.77 -11.22
CA VAL A 15 6.16 -22.51 -11.69
C VAL A 15 5.40 -21.30 -11.12
N SER A 16 4.06 -21.33 -11.11
CA SER A 16 3.26 -20.23 -10.56
C SER A 16 3.45 -20.06 -9.06
N SER A 17 3.49 -21.16 -8.30
CA SER A 17 3.77 -21.11 -6.86
C SER A 17 5.18 -20.58 -6.56
N ALA A 18 6.21 -21.00 -7.32
CA ALA A 18 7.56 -20.47 -7.19
C ALA A 18 7.60 -18.94 -7.44
N LEU A 19 6.87 -18.44 -8.44
CA LEU A 19 6.79 -17.02 -8.74
C LEU A 19 6.14 -16.21 -7.60
N VAL A 20 5.10 -16.77 -6.95
CA VAL A 20 4.46 -16.17 -5.78
C VAL A 20 5.44 -16.06 -4.60
N MET A 21 6.40 -16.98 -4.47
CA MET A 21 7.35 -16.95 -3.35
C MET A 21 8.42 -15.87 -3.47
N VAL A 22 8.76 -15.43 -4.68
CA VAL A 22 9.71 -14.32 -4.90
C VAL A 22 9.05 -12.96 -4.66
N ALA A 23 7.72 -12.88 -4.76
CA ALA A 23 6.96 -11.65 -4.54
C ALA A 23 6.69 -11.31 -3.07
N ARG A 24 7.14 -12.15 -2.12
CA ARG A 24 6.88 -11.93 -0.70
C ARG A 24 7.79 -10.82 -0.17
N CYS A 25 7.23 -9.65 0.06
CA CYS A 25 7.89 -8.57 0.77
C CYS A 25 7.37 -8.55 2.20
N ASP A 26 8.17 -9.05 3.14
CA ASP A 26 7.88 -8.88 4.56
C ASP A 26 8.07 -7.40 4.93
N PRO A 27 7.20 -6.81 5.77
CA PRO A 27 7.41 -5.48 6.32
C PRO A 27 8.77 -5.39 7.00
N GLN A 28 9.61 -4.48 6.52
CA GLN A 28 11.02 -4.36 6.95
C GLN A 28 11.16 -3.51 8.21
N VAL A 29 10.17 -2.65 8.44
CA VAL A 29 9.95 -1.93 9.70
C VAL A 29 8.51 -2.10 10.16
N PRO A 30 8.28 -2.09 11.48
CA PRO A 30 6.93 -2.13 12.04
C PRO A 30 6.10 -0.88 11.68
N CYS A 31 6.75 0.25 11.40
CA CYS A 31 6.04 1.50 11.15
C CYS A 31 6.83 2.47 10.25
N TYR A 32 6.12 3.47 9.74
CA TYR A 32 6.69 4.67 9.15
C TYR A 32 6.04 5.90 9.77
N PHE A 33 6.82 6.97 9.90
CA PHE A 33 6.34 8.29 10.30
C PHE A 33 6.19 9.14 9.05
N ILE A 34 5.02 9.73 8.84
CA ILE A 34 4.79 10.64 7.74
C ILE A 34 4.69 12.04 8.30
N PHE A 35 5.64 12.90 7.91
CA PHE A 35 5.49 14.32 8.10
C PHE A 35 4.62 14.84 6.96
N GLY A 36 3.33 14.92 7.24
CA GLY A 36 2.29 15.06 6.23
C GLY A 36 2.11 16.46 5.65
N ASP A 37 1.39 16.48 4.54
CA ASP A 37 0.81 17.64 3.88
C ASP A 37 -0.67 17.34 3.57
N SER A 38 -1.37 18.22 2.85
CA SER A 38 -2.81 18.05 2.55
C SER A 38 -3.16 16.80 1.72
N LEU A 39 -2.21 16.22 0.98
CA LEU A 39 -2.42 15.07 0.10
C LEU A 39 -2.37 13.72 0.82
N VAL A 40 -1.86 13.70 2.05
CA VAL A 40 -1.72 12.46 2.85
C VAL A 40 -2.53 12.47 4.14
N ASP A 41 -3.48 13.39 4.23
CA ASP A 41 -4.48 13.39 5.28
C ASP A 41 -5.29 12.07 5.26
N ASN A 42 -5.38 11.43 6.43
CA ASN A 42 -6.09 10.18 6.61
C ASN A 42 -7.61 10.34 6.79
N GLY A 43 -8.15 11.55 6.71
CA GLY A 43 -9.58 11.76 6.58
C GLY A 43 -10.38 11.84 7.88
N ASN A 44 -9.74 12.09 9.02
CA ASN A 44 -10.43 12.21 10.31
C ASN A 44 -11.16 13.55 10.52
N ASN A 45 -11.07 14.47 9.54
CA ASN A 45 -11.62 15.82 9.62
C ASN A 45 -13.17 15.90 9.57
N ASN A 46 -13.87 14.78 9.38
CA ASN A 46 -15.34 14.78 9.30
C ASN A 46 -16.01 15.17 10.62
N TYR A 47 -15.29 15.08 11.75
CA TYR A 47 -15.82 15.39 13.09
C TYR A 47 -15.45 16.80 13.59
N ILE A 48 -14.78 17.62 12.78
CA ILE A 48 -14.38 18.99 13.14
C ILE A 48 -14.96 20.01 12.15
N VAL A 49 -15.01 21.29 12.56
CA VAL A 49 -15.43 22.39 11.67
C VAL A 49 -14.29 22.73 10.72
N SER A 50 -14.32 22.14 9.53
CA SER A 50 -13.34 22.35 8.47
C SER A 50 -13.99 22.21 7.10
N LEU A 51 -13.46 22.91 6.10
CA LEU A 51 -13.82 22.72 4.69
C LEU A 51 -13.16 21.46 4.10
N ALA A 52 -12.05 21.01 4.69
CA ALA A 52 -11.33 19.81 4.28
C ALA A 52 -12.00 18.56 4.86
N ARG A 53 -13.16 18.19 4.30
CA ARG A 53 -13.86 16.94 4.59
C ARG A 53 -13.81 16.02 3.38
N ALA A 54 -13.87 14.71 3.59
CA ALA A 54 -13.94 13.73 2.50
C ALA A 54 -15.15 12.80 2.66
N ASN A 55 -16.30 13.42 2.97
CA ASN A 55 -17.61 12.80 3.11
C ASN A 55 -18.56 13.13 1.94
N TYR A 56 -18.02 13.36 0.75
CA TYR A 56 -18.78 13.66 -0.46
C TYR A 56 -18.15 13.00 -1.72
N PRO A 57 -18.91 12.83 -2.82
CA PRO A 57 -18.36 12.27 -4.06
C PRO A 57 -17.24 13.15 -4.66
N PRO A 58 -16.19 12.59 -5.29
CA PRO A 58 -16.06 11.21 -5.72
C PRO A 58 -15.32 10.30 -4.72
N TYR A 59 -15.13 10.72 -3.47
CA TYR A 59 -14.36 9.92 -2.51
C TYR A 59 -15.11 8.63 -2.14
N GLY A 60 -14.38 7.52 -2.10
CA GLY A 60 -14.95 6.20 -1.83
C GLY A 60 -15.95 5.70 -2.88
N ILE A 61 -15.88 6.17 -4.13
CA ILE A 61 -16.83 5.81 -5.20
C ILE A 61 -16.95 4.29 -5.45
N ASP A 62 -15.90 3.51 -5.19
CA ASP A 62 -15.94 2.05 -5.39
C ASP A 62 -16.45 1.30 -4.15
N PHE A 63 -16.75 1.98 -3.04
CA PHE A 63 -17.32 1.37 -1.85
C PHE A 63 -18.84 1.51 -1.82
N ALA A 64 -19.55 0.39 -1.69
CA ALA A 64 -21.01 0.38 -1.53
C ALA A 64 -21.50 1.18 -0.30
N GLY A 65 -20.65 1.36 0.72
CA GLY A 65 -20.95 2.16 1.91
C GLY A 65 -20.80 3.67 1.74
N GLY A 66 -20.38 4.17 0.57
CA GLY A 66 -20.13 5.58 0.31
C GLY A 66 -18.72 6.05 0.72
N PRO A 67 -18.52 7.37 0.92
CA PRO A 67 -17.21 7.94 1.14
C PRO A 67 -16.46 7.30 2.31
N SER A 68 -15.21 6.91 2.06
CA SER A 68 -14.34 6.24 3.04
C SER A 68 -13.91 7.14 4.21
N GLY A 69 -14.21 8.43 4.12
CA GLY A 69 -13.69 9.47 5.00
C GLY A 69 -12.29 9.95 4.59
N ARG A 70 -11.56 9.23 3.74
CA ARG A 70 -10.27 9.66 3.16
C ARG A 70 -10.49 10.44 1.86
N PHE A 71 -9.58 11.35 1.54
CA PHE A 71 -9.53 12.08 0.26
C PHE A 71 -9.16 11.20 -0.94
N THR A 72 -9.53 9.92 -0.90
CA THR A 72 -9.27 8.92 -1.93
C THR A 72 -10.35 7.84 -1.90
N ASN A 73 -10.21 6.84 -2.76
CA ASN A 73 -11.00 5.62 -2.71
C ASN A 73 -10.43 4.61 -1.69
N GLY A 74 -10.23 5.06 -0.44
CA GLY A 74 -9.87 4.22 0.71
C GLY A 74 -8.38 4.04 0.99
N LEU A 75 -7.49 4.28 0.01
CA LEU A 75 -6.03 4.28 0.20
C LEU A 75 -5.44 5.60 -0.28
N THR A 76 -4.67 6.26 0.57
CA THR A 76 -3.83 7.42 0.25
C THR A 76 -2.51 6.96 -0.37
N THR A 77 -1.73 7.88 -0.93
CA THR A 77 -0.41 7.58 -1.51
C THR A 77 0.49 6.85 -0.51
N VAL A 78 0.44 7.21 0.77
CA VAL A 78 1.24 6.56 1.83
C VAL A 78 0.82 5.13 2.09
N ASP A 79 -0.48 4.83 2.01
CA ASP A 79 -1.00 3.47 2.17
C ASP A 79 -0.53 2.58 1.01
N VAL A 80 -0.55 3.13 -0.22
CA VAL A 80 -0.08 2.43 -1.42
C VAL A 80 1.43 2.18 -1.34
N ILE A 81 2.22 3.17 -0.93
CA ILE A 81 3.65 3.02 -0.72
C ILE A 81 3.94 1.91 0.29
N GLY A 82 3.23 1.88 1.42
CA GLY A 82 3.37 0.83 2.43
C GLY A 82 3.00 -0.57 1.92
N LYS A 83 2.14 -0.69 0.90
CA LYS A 83 1.75 -1.96 0.28
C LYS A 83 2.61 -2.37 -0.93
N THR A 84 3.43 -1.47 -1.46
CA THR A 84 4.15 -1.70 -2.72
C THR A 84 5.39 -2.57 -2.49
N PRO A 85 5.48 -3.80 -3.04
CA PRO A 85 6.62 -4.69 -2.83
C PRO A 85 7.94 -4.10 -3.35
N THR A 86 7.89 -3.38 -4.47
CA THR A 86 9.07 -2.76 -5.10
C THR A 86 9.77 -1.75 -4.19
N LEU A 87 9.01 -1.06 -3.33
CA LEU A 87 9.59 -0.13 -2.37
C LEU A 87 10.20 -0.85 -1.17
N CYS A 88 9.80 -2.08 -0.86
CA CYS A 88 10.34 -2.86 0.26
C CYS A 88 11.88 -2.93 0.25
N TYR A 89 12.48 -3.23 -0.90
CA TYR A 89 13.93 -3.32 -1.05
C TYR A 89 14.63 -1.96 -0.93
N LEU A 90 14.06 -0.91 -1.53
CA LEU A 90 14.61 0.44 -1.44
C LEU A 90 14.57 0.97 0.00
N LEU A 91 13.43 0.76 0.67
CA LEU A 91 13.19 1.11 2.06
C LEU A 91 14.13 0.32 3.01
N LEU A 92 14.41 -0.94 2.72
CA LEU A 92 15.42 -1.76 3.39
C LEU A 92 16.82 -1.15 3.35
N LEU A 93 17.26 -0.76 2.15
CA LEU A 93 18.56 -0.14 1.98
C LEU A 93 18.63 1.17 2.75
N LEU A 94 17.58 1.99 2.66
CA LEU A 94 17.51 3.25 3.39
C LEU A 94 17.52 3.05 4.92
N GLN A 95 16.80 2.06 5.45
CA GLN A 95 16.80 1.72 6.88
C GLN A 95 18.17 1.30 7.37
N ARG A 96 18.87 0.44 6.60
CA ARG A 96 20.22 0.01 6.96
C ARG A 96 21.20 1.20 6.97
N GLN A 97 21.06 2.13 6.03
CA GLN A 97 21.87 3.35 5.98
C GLN A 97 21.58 4.27 7.18
N LEU A 98 20.30 4.47 7.52
CA LEU A 98 19.90 5.39 8.60
C LEU A 98 19.88 4.76 10.00
N ARG A 99 19.97 3.43 10.12
CA ARG A 99 19.82 2.65 11.37
C ARG A 99 18.54 2.99 12.16
N VAL A 100 17.43 3.18 11.47
CA VAL A 100 16.14 3.55 12.09
C VAL A 100 15.20 2.35 12.23
N LYS A 101 14.40 2.34 13.31
CA LYS A 101 13.35 1.34 13.56
C LYS A 101 12.05 1.61 12.81
N CYS A 102 11.88 2.82 12.29
CA CYS A 102 10.78 3.20 11.42
C CYS A 102 11.29 4.18 10.38
N ILE A 103 10.73 4.14 9.18
CA ILE A 103 11.11 5.06 8.12
C ILE A 103 10.37 6.38 8.31
N VAL A 104 11.11 7.48 8.27
CA VAL A 104 10.51 8.81 8.12
C VAL A 104 10.30 9.06 6.64
N MET A 105 9.05 9.30 6.24
CA MET A 105 8.69 9.66 4.89
C MET A 105 8.19 11.11 4.88
N GLN A 106 8.88 11.95 4.14
CA GLN A 106 8.41 13.29 3.84
C GLN A 106 8.05 13.30 2.36
N ILE A 107 6.79 13.61 2.06
CA ILE A 107 6.38 13.83 0.69
C ILE A 107 6.78 15.25 0.36
N LEU A 108 7.71 15.40 -0.57
CA LEU A 108 7.96 16.68 -1.22
C LEU A 108 6.73 16.94 -2.10
N ALA A 109 5.78 17.71 -1.59
CA ALA A 109 4.86 18.43 -2.46
C ALA A 109 5.71 19.47 -3.19
N SER A 110 5.79 19.35 -4.52
CA SER A 110 6.56 20.23 -5.41
C SER A 110 6.20 21.70 -5.26
#